data_AF-A0A1G3AF02-F1
#
_entry.id   AF-A0A1G3AF02-F1
#
_cell.length_a   1.000
_cell.length_b   1.000
_cell.length_c   1.000
_cell.angle_alpha   90.00
_cell.angle_beta   90.00
_cell.angle_gamma   90.00
#
_symmetry.space_group_name_H-M   'P 1'
#
loop_
_entity.id
_entity.type
_entity.pdbx_description
1 polymer ?
#
loop_
_entity_poly.entity_id
_entity_poly.type
_entity_poly.pdbx_seq_one_letter_code
_entity_poly.pdbx_strand_id
1 'polypeptide(L)'
;MRHQRRGRKLGRNPKHQRALLRNLAVSLILTERDSEHDDNAPHVKGRLITTLEKAKEVRPLVEKCLTIARRSLPAQDRASQYATAAERNSDSWRTWRHGPQWQQWNQAIAPVVAARRRVLRLLGHRAAVRVLFKEIAPRFVDRDGGYTRILRLPAPRLGDAGTRAILEFVGVRDRVVQRSQRPSFDGSHDEPPDQVSQEAAR
;
A
#
# COMPACT_ATOMS: atom_id res chain seq x y z
N MET A 1 -0.76 -38.05 -8.82
CA MET A 1 0.10 -36.89 -8.48
C MET A 1 -0.60 -35.59 -8.86
N ARG A 2 -0.30 -34.47 -8.18
CA ARG A 2 -0.90 -33.14 -8.46
C ARG A 2 0.15 -32.20 -9.04
N HIS A 3 0.51 -32.37 -10.31
CA HIS A 3 1.41 -31.44 -10.99
C HIS A 3 0.71 -30.08 -11.20
N GLN A 4 1.49 -28.99 -11.08
CA GLN A 4 1.07 -27.59 -11.32
C GLN A 4 -0.14 -27.07 -10.52
N ARG A 5 -0.58 -27.75 -9.46
CA ARG A 5 -1.66 -27.23 -8.61
C ARG A 5 -1.13 -26.12 -7.69
N ARG A 6 -1.55 -24.89 -7.97
CA ARG A 6 -1.23 -23.70 -7.17
C ARG A 6 -2.23 -23.51 -6.03
N GLY A 7 -1.70 -23.18 -4.85
CA GLY A 7 -2.48 -22.78 -3.68
C GLY A 7 -2.99 -23.95 -2.82
N ARG A 8 -3.26 -23.64 -1.55
CA ARG A 8 -3.73 -24.58 -0.53
C ARG A 8 -5.25 -24.56 -0.42
N LYS A 9 -5.87 -25.68 -0.01
CA LYS A 9 -7.32 -25.73 0.27
C LYS A 9 -7.72 -25.14 1.63
N LEU A 10 -6.78 -25.02 2.57
CA LEU A 10 -7.00 -24.52 3.94
C LEU A 10 -8.15 -25.22 4.70
N GLY A 11 -8.40 -26.50 4.38
CA GLY A 11 -9.48 -27.29 4.98
C GLY A 11 -10.89 -26.74 4.70
N ARG A 12 -11.10 -25.97 3.62
CA ARG A 12 -12.37 -25.30 3.32
C ARG A 12 -12.88 -25.65 1.93
N ASN A 13 -14.19 -25.50 1.74
CA ASN A 13 -14.78 -25.50 0.40
C ASN A 13 -14.33 -24.25 -0.39
N PRO A 14 -14.37 -24.25 -1.74
CA PRO A 14 -13.88 -23.14 -2.55
C PRO A 14 -14.56 -21.79 -2.28
N LYS A 15 -15.87 -21.79 -1.94
CA LYS A 15 -16.63 -20.57 -1.65
C LYS A 15 -16.16 -19.91 -0.34
N HIS A 16 -16.05 -20.71 0.73
CA HIS A 16 -15.58 -20.27 2.05
C HIS A 16 -14.10 -19.89 2.02
N GLN A 17 -13.28 -20.63 1.26
CA GLN A 17 -11.89 -20.26 1.05
C GLN A 17 -11.80 -18.88 0.38
N ARG A 18 -12.56 -18.64 -0.69
CA ARG A 18 -12.57 -17.34 -1.38
C ARG A 18 -13.04 -16.22 -0.46
N ALA A 19 -14.08 -16.45 0.35
CA ALA A 19 -14.56 -15.49 1.34
C ALA A 19 -13.49 -15.19 2.41
N LEU A 20 -12.82 -16.21 2.95
CA LEU A 20 -11.72 -16.05 3.90
C LEU A 20 -10.59 -15.19 3.33
N LEU A 21 -10.14 -15.48 2.10
CA LEU A 21 -9.04 -14.74 1.47
C LEU A 21 -9.42 -13.28 1.20
N ARG A 22 -10.67 -13.03 0.77
CA ARG A 22 -11.21 -11.67 0.61
C ARG A 22 -11.23 -10.93 1.93
N ASN A 23 -11.77 -11.54 2.98
CA ASN A 23 -11.87 -10.91 4.29
C ASN A 23 -10.48 -10.58 4.84
N LEU A 24 -9.52 -11.50 4.75
CA LEU A 24 -8.14 -11.23 5.20
C LEU A 24 -7.47 -10.11 4.38
N ALA A 25 -7.65 -10.08 3.05
CA ALA A 25 -7.13 -9.00 2.22
C ALA A 25 -7.78 -7.65 2.54
N VAL A 26 -9.10 -7.64 2.76
CA VAL A 26 -9.87 -6.45 3.18
C VAL A 26 -9.40 -5.97 4.54
N SER A 27 -9.24 -6.86 5.52
CA SER A 27 -8.73 -6.51 6.85
C SER A 27 -7.35 -5.87 6.78
N LEU A 28 -6.41 -6.45 6.01
CA LEU A 28 -5.08 -5.86 5.81
C LEU A 28 -5.17 -4.44 5.24
N ILE A 29 -5.95 -4.25 4.16
CA ILE A 29 -6.11 -2.95 3.52
C ILE A 29 -6.76 -1.93 4.46
N LEU A 30 -7.79 -2.34 5.20
CA LEU A 30 -8.49 -1.46 6.13
C LEU A 30 -7.65 -1.08 7.34
N THR A 31 -6.51 -1.73 7.61
CA THR A 31 -5.59 -1.24 8.65
C THR A 31 -4.93 0.10 8.29
N GLU A 32 -4.94 0.49 7.02
CA GLU A 32 -4.42 1.78 6.53
C GLU A 32 -5.50 2.87 6.49
N ARG A 33 -6.73 2.57 6.93
CA ARG A 33 -7.78 3.59 7.03
C ARG A 33 -7.45 4.59 8.12
N ASP A 34 -7.99 5.80 7.97
CA ASP A 34 -8.06 6.72 9.09
C ASP A 34 -8.99 6.13 10.17
N SER A 35 -8.45 6.00 11.38
CA SER A 35 -9.03 5.27 12.51
C SER A 35 -8.84 6.00 13.84
N GLU A 36 -8.56 7.30 13.80
CA GLU A 36 -8.36 8.12 15.01
C GLU A 36 -9.55 8.06 15.99
N HIS A 37 -10.76 7.89 15.46
CA HIS A 37 -12.01 7.90 16.23
C HIS A 37 -12.77 6.56 16.16
N ASP A 38 -12.07 5.46 15.84
CA ASP A 38 -12.68 4.13 15.67
C ASP A 38 -12.38 3.25 16.89
N ASP A 39 -13.42 2.70 17.52
CA ASP A 39 -13.29 1.77 18.65
C ASP A 39 -12.47 0.51 18.29
N ASN A 40 -12.43 0.15 17.00
CA ASN A 40 -11.68 -0.99 16.48
C ASN A 40 -10.48 -0.54 15.63
N ALA A 41 -9.70 0.39 16.19
CA ALA A 41 -8.45 0.85 15.58
C ALA A 41 -7.42 -0.30 15.48
N PRO A 42 -6.74 -0.44 14.34
CA PRO A 42 -5.68 -1.43 14.19
C PRO A 42 -4.48 -1.05 15.06
N HIS A 43 -3.97 -1.99 15.87
CA HIS A 43 -2.76 -1.77 16.67
C HIS A 43 -1.55 -1.29 15.84
N VAL A 44 -1.42 -1.78 14.60
CA VAL A 44 -0.32 -1.41 13.70
C VAL A 44 -0.87 -1.24 12.29
N LYS A 45 -0.78 -0.02 11.75
CA LYS A 45 -1.15 0.27 10.35
C LYS A 45 -0.32 -0.57 9.37
N GLY A 46 -1.01 -1.13 8.39
CA GLY A 46 -0.43 -1.93 7.31
C GLY A 46 -0.04 -3.35 7.69
N ARG A 47 -0.53 -3.87 8.83
CA ARG A 47 -0.11 -5.17 9.38
C ARG A 47 -1.30 -6.07 9.73
N LEU A 48 -1.19 -7.35 9.38
CA LEU A 48 -2.14 -8.40 9.75
C LEU A 48 -1.40 -9.59 10.34
N ILE A 49 -1.79 -10.04 11.53
CA ILE A 49 -1.25 -11.27 12.14
C ILE A 49 -2.19 -12.43 11.87
N THR A 50 -1.69 -13.48 11.21
CA THR A 50 -2.47 -14.68 10.87
C THR A 50 -1.59 -15.92 10.91
N THR A 51 -2.07 -17.07 10.40
CA THR A 51 -1.22 -18.26 10.25
C THR A 51 -0.36 -18.14 9.00
N LEU A 52 0.84 -18.73 9.01
CA LEU A 52 1.78 -18.69 7.88
C LEU A 52 1.13 -19.10 6.57
N GLU A 53 0.32 -20.16 6.61
CA GLU A 53 -0.33 -20.68 5.42
C GLU A 53 -1.43 -19.75 4.90
N LYS A 54 -2.21 -19.12 5.79
CA LYS A 54 -3.19 -18.10 5.38
C LYS A 54 -2.49 -16.88 4.77
N ALA A 55 -1.40 -16.41 5.38
CA ALA A 55 -0.64 -15.27 4.87
C ALA A 55 -0.11 -15.51 3.45
N LYS A 56 0.47 -16.71 3.19
CA LYS A 56 0.97 -17.10 1.87
C LYS A 56 -0.13 -17.18 0.81
N GLU A 57 -1.35 -17.59 1.17
CA GLU A 57 -2.48 -17.66 0.23
C GLU A 57 -3.15 -16.29 -0.02
N VAL A 58 -3.11 -15.37 0.95
CA VAL A 58 -3.69 -14.02 0.80
C VAL A 58 -2.80 -13.12 -0.05
N ARG A 59 -1.47 -13.27 0.05
CA ARG A 59 -0.48 -12.42 -0.63
C ARG A 59 -0.75 -12.21 -2.12
N PRO A 60 -0.97 -13.24 -2.97
CA PRO A 60 -1.23 -13.04 -4.39
C PRO A 60 -2.47 -12.18 -4.69
N LEU A 61 -3.50 -12.25 -3.85
CA LEU A 61 -4.72 -11.46 -4.00
C LEU A 61 -4.43 -9.98 -3.72
N VAL A 62 -3.70 -9.69 -2.64
CA VAL A 62 -3.30 -8.33 -2.25
C VAL A 62 -2.37 -7.72 -3.30
N GLU A 63 -1.32 -8.42 -3.68
CA GLU A 63 -0.34 -7.99 -4.70
C GLU A 63 -1.06 -7.68 -6.02
N LYS A 64 -2.00 -8.53 -6.45
CA LYS A 64 -2.79 -8.30 -7.67
C LYS A 64 -3.66 -7.04 -7.57
N CYS A 65 -4.35 -6.85 -6.44
CA CYS A 65 -5.18 -5.66 -6.26
C CYS A 65 -4.34 -4.38 -6.28
N LEU A 66 -3.18 -4.41 -5.63
CA LEU A 66 -2.27 -3.27 -5.54
C LEU A 66 -1.62 -2.97 -6.90
N THR A 67 -1.21 -3.98 -7.67
CA THR A 67 -0.75 -3.79 -9.05
C THR A 67 -1.81 -3.15 -9.94
N ILE A 68 -3.08 -3.58 -9.83
CA ILE A 68 -4.19 -2.98 -10.60
C ILE A 68 -4.38 -1.51 -10.20
N ALA A 69 -4.33 -1.20 -8.90
CA ALA A 69 -4.48 0.16 -8.40
C ALA A 69 -3.30 1.05 -8.85
N ARG A 70 -2.05 0.63 -8.63
CA ARG A 70 -0.83 1.36 -9.04
C ARG A 70 -0.83 1.67 -10.53
N ARG A 71 -1.12 0.68 -11.38
CA ARG A 71 -1.14 0.86 -12.85
C ARG A 71 -2.21 1.84 -13.33
N SER A 72 -3.19 2.17 -12.50
CA SER A 72 -4.22 3.16 -12.84
C SER A 72 -3.81 4.61 -12.51
N LEU A 73 -2.76 4.83 -11.72
CA LEU A 73 -2.34 6.16 -11.28
C LEU A 73 -2.00 7.09 -12.46
N PRO A 74 -1.24 6.68 -13.50
CA PRO A 74 -0.96 7.58 -14.63
C PRO A 74 -2.20 8.00 -15.42
N ALA A 75 -3.27 7.18 -15.41
CA ALA A 75 -4.54 7.55 -16.02
C ALA A 75 -5.32 8.52 -15.12
N GLN A 76 -5.19 8.38 -13.80
CA GLN A 76 -5.74 9.33 -12.84
C GLN A 76 -5.07 10.71 -12.97
N ASP A 77 -3.75 10.76 -13.14
CA ASP A 77 -3.00 12.01 -13.29
C ASP A 77 -3.32 12.72 -14.61
N ARG A 78 -3.47 11.96 -15.70
CA ARG A 78 -3.98 12.51 -16.98
C ARG A 78 -5.40 13.04 -16.83
N ALA A 79 -6.26 12.34 -16.12
CA ALA A 79 -7.63 12.81 -15.89
C ALA A 79 -7.66 14.09 -15.05
N SER A 80 -6.77 14.27 -14.06
CA SER A 80 -6.76 15.51 -13.26
C SER A 80 -6.45 16.76 -14.08
N GLN A 81 -5.70 16.66 -15.18
CA GLN A 81 -5.40 17.80 -16.07
C GLN A 81 -6.67 18.35 -16.76
N TYR A 82 -7.64 17.49 -17.02
CA TYR A 82 -8.90 17.87 -17.68
C TYR A 82 -10.05 18.07 -16.67
N ALA A 83 -9.80 17.88 -15.38
CA ALA A 83 -10.83 18.00 -14.35
C ALA A 83 -11.17 19.47 -14.10
N THR A 84 -12.45 19.75 -13.83
CA THR A 84 -12.90 21.07 -13.39
C THR A 84 -12.80 21.20 -11.87
N ALA A 85 -12.47 22.39 -11.38
CA ALA A 85 -12.53 22.75 -9.96
C ALA A 85 -13.95 23.15 -9.51
N ALA A 86 -14.90 23.31 -10.44
CA ALA A 86 -16.27 23.68 -10.14
C ALA A 86 -16.95 22.68 -9.20
N GLU A 87 -17.74 23.19 -8.26
CA GLU A 87 -18.53 22.36 -7.36
C GLU A 87 -19.51 21.48 -8.14
N ARG A 88 -19.74 20.27 -7.64
CA ARG A 88 -20.65 19.32 -8.29
C ARG A 88 -22.06 19.89 -8.34
N ASN A 89 -22.71 19.81 -9.50
CA ASN A 89 -24.05 20.35 -9.78
C ASN A 89 -24.17 21.89 -9.83
N SER A 90 -23.06 22.63 -9.77
CA SER A 90 -23.05 24.06 -10.12
C SER A 90 -23.30 24.27 -11.63
N ASP A 91 -23.66 25.48 -12.02
CA ASP A 91 -23.88 25.82 -13.44
C ASP A 91 -22.60 25.69 -14.27
N SER A 92 -21.46 26.14 -13.71
CA SER A 92 -20.15 25.95 -14.34
C SER A 92 -19.79 24.47 -14.50
N TRP A 93 -20.17 23.60 -13.55
CA TRP A 93 -20.02 22.16 -13.69
C TRP A 93 -20.91 21.58 -14.79
N ARG A 94 -22.18 22.01 -14.89
CA ARG A 94 -23.10 21.58 -15.97
C ARG A 94 -22.54 21.98 -17.34
N THR A 95 -22.07 23.21 -17.50
CA THR A 95 -21.46 23.69 -18.75
C THR A 95 -20.23 22.86 -19.12
N TRP A 96 -19.31 22.62 -18.18
CA TRP A 96 -18.14 21.76 -18.40
C TRP A 96 -18.54 20.34 -18.81
N ARG A 97 -19.58 19.77 -18.17
CA ARG A 97 -20.06 18.39 -18.41
C ARG A 97 -20.55 18.15 -19.83
N HIS A 98 -21.00 19.19 -20.52
CA HIS A 98 -21.42 19.17 -21.92
C HIS A 98 -20.32 19.63 -22.89
N GLY A 99 -19.15 20.04 -22.39
CA GLY A 99 -18.03 20.52 -23.21
C GLY A 99 -17.04 19.43 -23.65
N PRO A 100 -16.09 19.77 -24.55
CA PRO A 100 -15.07 18.86 -25.05
C PRO A 100 -14.07 18.41 -23.97
N GLN A 101 -13.81 19.27 -22.96
CA GLN A 101 -12.92 18.94 -21.85
C GLN A 101 -13.47 17.76 -21.02
N TRP A 102 -14.79 17.64 -20.88
CA TRP A 102 -15.40 16.47 -20.23
C TRP A 102 -15.16 15.18 -21.02
N GLN A 103 -15.19 15.22 -22.35
CA GLN A 103 -14.93 14.04 -23.18
C GLN A 103 -13.47 13.56 -22.99
N GLN A 104 -12.52 14.48 -22.98
CA GLN A 104 -11.10 14.19 -22.71
C GLN A 104 -10.91 13.63 -21.29
N TRP A 105 -11.55 14.26 -20.29
CA TRP A 105 -11.55 13.76 -18.92
C TRP A 105 -12.15 12.35 -18.81
N ASN A 106 -13.28 12.09 -19.47
CA ASN A 106 -13.98 10.81 -19.44
C ASN A 106 -13.14 9.69 -20.08
N GLN A 107 -12.48 9.98 -21.20
CA GLN A 107 -11.55 9.05 -21.85
C GLN A 107 -10.33 8.77 -20.96
N ALA A 108 -9.76 9.81 -20.32
CA ALA A 108 -8.62 9.67 -19.44
C ALA A 108 -8.94 8.87 -18.16
N ILE A 109 -10.11 9.08 -17.55
CA ILE A 109 -10.50 8.43 -16.28
C ILE A 109 -11.04 7.01 -16.46
N ALA A 110 -11.52 6.64 -17.67
CA ALA A 110 -12.14 5.34 -17.93
C ALA A 110 -11.32 4.12 -17.46
N PRO A 111 -9.98 4.05 -17.68
CA PRO A 111 -9.15 2.96 -17.15
C PRO A 111 -9.15 2.87 -15.63
N VAL A 112 -9.21 4.00 -14.92
CA VAL A 112 -9.27 4.04 -13.45
C VAL A 112 -10.60 3.49 -12.94
N VAL A 113 -11.71 3.84 -13.60
CA VAL A 113 -13.03 3.30 -13.28
C VAL A 113 -13.06 1.78 -13.51
N ALA A 114 -12.49 1.31 -14.63
CA ALA A 114 -12.37 -0.12 -14.93
C ALA A 114 -11.52 -0.85 -13.87
N ALA A 115 -10.40 -0.26 -13.46
CA ALA A 115 -9.54 -0.79 -12.40
C ALA A 115 -10.28 -0.91 -11.05
N ARG A 116 -10.99 0.15 -10.64
CA ARG A 116 -11.81 0.15 -9.41
C ARG A 116 -12.89 -0.92 -9.45
N ARG A 117 -13.61 -1.07 -10.56
CA ARG A 117 -14.62 -2.13 -10.76
C ARG A 117 -13.99 -3.52 -10.69
N ARG A 118 -12.80 -3.70 -11.27
CA ARG A 118 -12.06 -4.97 -11.23
C ARG A 118 -11.65 -5.34 -9.80
N VAL A 119 -11.09 -4.40 -9.04
CA VAL A 119 -10.72 -4.63 -7.63
C VAL A 119 -11.95 -4.86 -6.76
N LEU A 120 -13.05 -4.13 -7.00
CA LEU A 120 -14.31 -4.35 -6.28
C LEU A 120 -14.84 -5.78 -6.48
N ARG A 121 -14.72 -6.36 -7.68
CA ARG A 121 -15.08 -7.76 -7.95
C ARG A 121 -14.18 -8.76 -7.21
N LEU A 122 -12.90 -8.42 -7.03
CA LEU A 122 -11.93 -9.26 -6.34
C LEU A 122 -12.17 -9.25 -4.82
N LEU A 123 -12.30 -8.06 -4.22
CA LEU A 123 -12.40 -7.88 -2.76
C LEU A 123 -13.84 -7.94 -2.23
N GLY A 124 -14.80 -7.41 -2.97
CA GLY A 124 -16.20 -7.31 -2.54
C GLY A 124 -16.48 -6.20 -1.53
N HIS A 125 -15.54 -5.27 -1.30
CA HIS A 125 -15.65 -4.27 -0.23
C HIS A 125 -15.31 -2.85 -0.73
N ARG A 126 -16.28 -1.92 -0.67
CA ARG A 126 -16.12 -0.55 -1.22
C ARG A 126 -15.12 0.30 -0.45
N ALA A 127 -15.15 0.28 0.90
CA ALA A 127 -14.24 1.11 1.70
C ALA A 127 -12.77 0.69 1.52
N ALA A 128 -12.48 -0.62 1.57
CA ALA A 128 -11.15 -1.15 1.25
C ALA A 128 -10.66 -0.73 -0.15
N VAL A 129 -11.52 -0.74 -1.19
CA VAL A 129 -11.13 -0.22 -2.52
C VAL A 129 -10.77 1.26 -2.45
N ARG A 130 -11.53 2.07 -1.69
CA ARG A 130 -11.22 3.50 -1.51
C ARG A 130 -9.86 3.69 -0.85
N VAL A 131 -9.60 3.01 0.27
CA VAL A 131 -8.32 3.08 1.00
C VAL A 131 -7.17 2.60 0.12
N LEU A 132 -7.36 1.49 -0.61
CA LEU A 132 -6.33 0.96 -1.50
C LEU A 132 -5.89 1.97 -2.57
N PHE A 133 -6.84 2.63 -3.23
CA PHE A 133 -6.51 3.58 -4.31
C PHE A 133 -6.05 4.94 -3.77
N LYS A 134 -6.57 5.40 -2.63
CA LYS A 134 -6.27 6.72 -2.08
C LYS A 134 -4.98 6.73 -1.27
N GLU A 135 -4.81 5.77 -0.37
CA GLU A 135 -3.74 5.80 0.64
C GLU A 135 -2.59 4.86 0.28
N ILE A 136 -2.90 3.66 -0.21
CA ILE A 136 -1.89 2.59 -0.36
C ILE A 136 -1.20 2.64 -1.72
N ALA A 137 -1.94 2.74 -2.83
CA ALA A 137 -1.38 2.68 -4.16
C ALA A 137 -0.32 3.77 -4.46
N PRO A 138 -0.51 5.04 -4.06
CA PRO A 138 0.49 6.09 -4.28
C PRO A 138 1.83 5.81 -3.60
N ARG A 139 1.85 5.09 -2.46
CA ARG A 139 3.09 4.73 -1.74
C ARG A 139 4.00 3.78 -2.53
N PHE A 140 3.48 3.15 -3.58
CA PHE A 140 4.18 2.10 -4.33
C PHE A 140 4.38 2.45 -5.80
N VAL A 141 4.31 3.73 -6.20
CA VAL A 141 4.48 4.17 -7.60
C VAL A 141 5.78 3.62 -8.20
N ASP A 142 6.89 3.77 -7.49
CA ASP A 142 8.24 3.40 -7.93
C ASP A 142 8.58 1.91 -7.77
N ARG A 143 7.63 1.11 -7.24
CA ARG A 143 7.83 -0.33 -7.00
C ARG A 143 7.00 -1.15 -7.98
N ASP A 144 7.66 -2.03 -8.73
CA ASP A 144 6.97 -2.89 -9.70
C ASP A 144 6.25 -4.10 -9.10
N GLY A 145 6.66 -4.55 -7.92
CA GLY A 145 6.06 -5.67 -7.22
C GLY A 145 6.68 -5.94 -5.85
N GLY A 146 6.16 -6.96 -5.16
CA GLY A 146 6.63 -7.31 -3.82
C GLY A 146 6.20 -6.27 -2.79
N TYR A 147 4.94 -5.85 -2.86
CA TYR A 147 4.38 -4.82 -1.98
C TYR A 147 4.15 -5.30 -0.55
N THR A 148 4.12 -6.61 -0.36
CA THR A 148 3.93 -7.23 0.95
C THR A 148 5.09 -8.14 1.33
N ARG A 149 5.38 -8.19 2.63
CA ARG A 149 6.30 -9.13 3.27
C ARG A 149 5.53 -10.06 4.20
N ILE A 150 6.01 -11.30 4.31
CA ILE A 150 5.55 -12.26 5.31
C ILE A 150 6.71 -12.54 6.28
N LEU A 151 6.52 -12.26 7.56
CA LEU A 151 7.46 -12.56 8.64
C LEU A 151 6.91 -13.68 9.50
N ARG A 152 7.65 -14.77 9.67
CA ARG A 152 7.27 -15.85 10.59
C ARG A 152 7.47 -15.36 12.04
N LEU A 153 6.47 -15.58 12.88
CA LEU A 153 6.60 -15.29 14.30
C LEU A 153 7.32 -16.45 15.02
N PRO A 154 8.14 -16.17 16.03
CA PRO A 154 8.95 -17.18 16.72
C PRO A 154 8.08 -18.16 17.52
N ALA A 155 7.07 -17.65 18.23
CA ALA A 155 6.18 -18.47 19.03
C ALA A 155 4.99 -18.99 18.19
N PRO A 156 4.63 -20.28 18.32
CA PRO A 156 3.37 -20.80 17.78
C PRO A 156 2.18 -20.20 18.52
N ARG A 157 0.98 -20.35 17.96
CA ARG A 157 -0.25 -19.95 18.63
C ARG A 157 -0.51 -20.88 19.83
N LEU A 158 -0.88 -20.28 20.97
CA LEU A 158 -1.33 -21.01 22.15
C LEU A 158 -2.65 -21.74 21.86
N GLY A 159 -2.74 -23.02 22.21
CA GLY A 159 -3.94 -23.87 22.02
C GLY A 159 -3.81 -24.85 20.85
N ASP A 160 -3.63 -24.37 19.62
CA ASP A 160 -3.58 -25.23 18.40
C ASP A 160 -2.17 -25.42 17.82
N ALA A 161 -1.14 -24.86 18.48
CA ALA A 161 0.25 -24.84 18.03
C ALA A 161 0.46 -24.32 16.58
N GLY A 162 -0.50 -23.56 16.04
CA GLY A 162 -0.45 -23.08 14.67
C GLY A 162 0.69 -22.08 14.43
N THR A 163 1.50 -22.30 13.40
CA THR A 163 2.58 -21.36 13.04
C THR A 163 2.00 -20.01 12.62
N ARG A 164 2.33 -18.96 13.36
CA ARG A 164 1.86 -17.59 13.08
C ARG A 164 2.84 -16.86 12.17
N ALA A 165 2.30 -15.88 11.44
CA ALA A 165 3.06 -14.96 10.63
C ALA A 165 2.40 -13.59 10.60
N ILE A 166 3.23 -12.56 10.46
CA ILE A 166 2.82 -11.21 10.09
C ILE A 166 2.80 -11.12 8.56
N LEU A 167 1.70 -10.64 7.99
CA LEU A 167 1.62 -10.14 6.63
C LEU A 167 1.53 -8.61 6.71
N GLU A 168 2.46 -7.90 6.08
CA GLU A 168 2.50 -6.44 6.14
C GLU A 168 2.92 -5.79 4.82
N PHE A 169 2.54 -4.53 4.63
CA PHE A 169 3.05 -3.69 3.55
C PHE A 169 4.50 -3.27 3.80
N VAL A 170 5.31 -3.26 2.74
CA VAL A 170 6.72 -2.84 2.81
C VAL A 170 6.88 -1.31 2.81
N GLY A 171 8.07 -0.81 3.11
CA GLY A 171 8.45 0.61 3.02
C GLY A 171 8.53 1.36 4.35
N VAL A 172 7.69 1.04 5.35
CA VAL A 172 7.67 1.79 6.63
C VAL A 172 8.57 1.17 7.69
N ARG A 173 8.58 -0.16 7.79
CA ARG A 173 9.26 -0.91 8.86
C ARG A 173 10.29 -1.89 8.29
N ASP A 174 10.90 -1.48 7.19
CA ASP A 174 11.92 -2.31 6.56
C ASP A 174 13.21 -2.29 7.38
N ARG A 175 13.80 -3.46 7.56
CA ARG A 175 15.09 -3.60 8.23
C ARG A 175 16.15 -2.93 7.36
N VAL A 176 16.71 -1.83 7.85
CA VAL A 176 17.87 -1.21 7.22
C VAL A 176 19.10 -2.03 7.61
N VAL A 177 19.76 -2.64 6.62
CA VAL A 177 21.04 -3.32 6.85
C VAL A 177 22.11 -2.25 6.94
N GLN A 178 22.46 -1.88 8.17
CA GLN A 178 23.62 -1.02 8.42
C GLN A 178 24.87 -1.83 8.08
N ARG A 179 25.58 -1.43 7.01
CA ARG A 179 26.92 -1.95 6.77
C ARG A 179 27.82 -1.36 7.85
N SER A 180 28.60 -2.19 8.52
CA SER A 180 29.64 -1.74 9.43
C SER A 180 30.61 -0.85 8.63
N GLN A 181 30.66 0.44 8.96
CA GLN A 181 31.71 1.30 8.44
C GLN A 181 33.01 0.93 9.15
N ARG A 182 34.08 0.73 8.37
CA ARG A 182 35.41 0.53 8.94
C ARG A 182 35.77 1.83 9.67
N PRO A 183 36.14 1.80 10.96
CA PRO A 183 36.60 3.00 11.64
C PRO A 183 37.79 3.59 10.87
N SER A 184 37.68 4.85 10.47
CA SER A 184 38.80 5.62 9.91
C SER A 184 39.68 6.07 11.07
N PHE A 185 40.91 5.56 11.12
CA PHE A 185 41.90 5.94 12.13
C PHE A 185 42.86 7.04 11.65
N ASP A 186 42.56 7.72 10.54
CA ASP A 186 43.33 8.89 10.09
C ASP A 186 42.99 10.09 10.99
N GLY A 187 43.61 10.06 12.17
CA GLY A 187 43.79 11.22 13.02
C GLY A 187 44.98 12.03 12.52
N SER A 188 44.81 12.80 11.45
CA SER A 188 45.51 14.08 11.37
C SER A 188 44.63 15.11 12.07
N HIS A 189 44.95 15.37 13.34
CA HIS A 189 44.58 16.64 13.97
C HIS A 189 45.29 17.74 13.18
N ASP A 190 44.59 18.38 12.24
CA ASP A 190 44.92 19.77 11.93
C ASP A 190 44.24 20.60 13.04
N GLU A 191 45.06 21.08 13.96
CA GLU A 191 44.66 22.07 14.96
C GLU A 191 44.08 23.32 14.27
N PRO A 192 43.12 24.01 14.90
CA PRO A 192 42.51 25.20 14.32
C PRO A 192 43.53 26.34 14.28
N PRO A 193 43.56 27.18 13.22
CA PRO A 193 44.37 28.39 13.28
C PRO A 193 43.75 29.36 14.30
N ASP A 194 44.63 29.80 15.19
CA ASP A 194 44.40 30.72 16.30
C ASP A 194 43.52 31.94 15.96
N GLN A 195 42.66 32.28 16.92
CA GLN A 195 42.16 33.64 17.08
C GLN A 195 43.34 34.54 17.48
N VAL A 196 43.88 35.30 16.53
CA VAL A 196 44.65 36.52 16.84
C VAL A 196 43.72 37.71 16.67
N SER A 197 43.20 38.17 17.81
CA SER A 197 43.13 39.56 18.28
C SER A 197 42.88 40.71 17.30
N GLN A 198 41.84 41.47 17.65
CA GLN A 198 41.76 42.95 17.68
C GLN A 198 41.65 43.67 16.31
N GLU A 199 40.50 44.28 16.01
CA GLU A 199 40.10 45.64 16.42
C GLU A 199 40.46 46.68 15.34
N ALA A 200 39.57 47.66 15.20
CA ALA A 200 39.74 48.94 14.52
C ALA A 200 39.25 49.06 13.06
N ALA A 201 38.15 49.83 12.97
CA ALA A 201 37.99 50.98 12.10
C ALA A 201 37.32 50.81 10.71
N ARG A 202 36.06 51.27 10.72
CA ARG A 202 35.35 52.08 9.70
C ARG A 202 34.64 51.36 8.57
#